data_AF-A0A392QVC5-F1
#
_entry.id   AF-A0A392QVC5-F1
#
_cell.length_a   1.000
_cell.length_b   1.000
_cell.length_c   1.000
_cell.angle_alpha   90.00
_cell.angle_beta   90.00
_cell.angle_gamma   90.00
#
_symmetry.space_group_name_H-M   'P 1'
#
loop_
_entity.id
_entity.type
_entity.pdbx_description
1 polymer ?
#
loop_
_entity_poly.entity_id
_entity_poly.type
_entity_poly.pdbx_seq_one_letter_code
_entity_poly.pdbx_strand_id
1 'polypeptide(L)'
;TNTQRKPRTDEKTNQVKGVQCHECEGYGHIRIECATYLKKQKKDLTVSWSDEDDSEGEVESEAAKNITALTGRYMSDTDSCDEEKKIIAQLQAERYDNLSKISELNNE
;
A
#
# COMPACT_ATOMS: atom_id res chain seq x y z
N THR A 1 -20.68 38.54 -30.56
CA THR A 1 -19.82 37.98 -29.49
C THR A 1 -19.78 36.48 -29.66
N ASN A 2 -18.94 36.01 -30.58
CA ASN A 2 -18.95 34.65 -31.08
C ASN A 2 -17.54 34.08 -30.99
N THR A 3 -17.40 32.86 -30.45
CA THR A 3 -16.30 31.89 -30.67
C THR A 3 -14.89 32.35 -30.23
N GLN A 4 -14.05 31.56 -29.56
CA GLN A 4 -13.78 30.13 -29.70
C GLN A 4 -12.60 29.73 -28.77
N ARG A 5 -12.55 28.44 -28.41
CA ARG A 5 -11.36 27.61 -28.09
C ARG A 5 -10.70 27.85 -26.70
N LYS A 6 -10.47 26.85 -25.85
CA LYS A 6 -9.90 25.53 -26.16
C LYS A 6 -10.13 24.55 -24.98
N PRO A 7 -10.68 23.34 -25.18
CA PRO A 7 -10.37 22.22 -24.31
C PRO A 7 -8.87 21.94 -24.44
N ARG A 8 -8.16 21.76 -23.32
CA ARG A 8 -6.80 21.22 -23.35
C ARG A 8 -6.93 19.72 -23.51
N THR A 9 -7.19 19.29 -24.75
CA THR A 9 -6.69 18.00 -25.20
C THR A 9 -5.17 18.10 -25.19
N ASP A 10 -4.54 17.66 -24.10
CA ASP A 10 -3.13 17.27 -24.16
C ASP A 10 -3.08 15.88 -24.80
N GLU A 11 -3.28 15.87 -26.12
CA GLU A 11 -2.82 14.78 -26.95
C GLU A 11 -1.30 14.86 -26.97
N LYS A 12 -0.66 14.22 -26.00
CA LYS A 12 0.79 14.09 -25.99
C LYS A 12 1.18 12.68 -25.68
N THR A 13 1.05 11.86 -26.72
CA THR A 13 1.92 10.71 -26.99
C THR A 13 2.19 9.86 -25.76
N ASN A 14 1.47 8.74 -25.66
CA ASN A 14 1.87 7.54 -24.94
C ASN A 14 3.22 6.98 -25.48
N GLN A 15 4.24 7.82 -25.63
CA GLN A 15 5.60 7.40 -25.39
C GLN A 15 5.60 6.95 -23.95
N VAL A 16 6.14 5.75 -23.72
CA VAL A 16 6.22 5.03 -22.46
C VAL A 16 6.96 5.87 -21.39
N LYS A 17 6.33 6.95 -20.94
CA LYS A 17 6.78 7.77 -19.83
C LYS A 17 6.30 7.01 -18.60
N GLY A 18 7.25 6.68 -17.72
CA GLY A 18 6.94 5.94 -16.49
C GLY A 18 5.93 6.69 -15.61
N VAL A 19 5.73 6.21 -14.38
CA VAL A 19 4.83 6.87 -13.43
C VAL A 19 5.21 8.35 -13.24
N GLN A 20 4.24 9.26 -13.33
CA GLN A 20 4.45 10.69 -13.04
C GLN A 20 4.13 10.97 -11.57
N CYS A 21 5.02 11.68 -10.89
CA CYS A 21 4.82 12.13 -9.53
C CYS A 21 4.06 13.46 -9.51
N HIS A 22 2.89 13.51 -8.89
CA HIS A 22 2.07 14.72 -8.79
C HIS A 22 2.66 15.84 -7.91
N GLU A 23 3.62 15.53 -7.04
CA GLU A 23 4.24 16.53 -6.15
C GLU A 23 5.32 17.38 -6.84
N CYS A 24 5.99 16.82 -7.85
CA CYS A 24 7.09 17.50 -8.55
C CYS A 24 6.98 17.46 -10.07
N GLU A 25 5.91 16.85 -10.59
CA GLU A 25 5.63 16.63 -12.01
C GLU A 25 6.69 15.79 -12.76
N GLY A 26 7.71 15.25 -12.05
CA GLY A 26 8.75 14.38 -12.60
C GLY A 26 8.27 12.95 -12.83
N TYR A 27 9.02 12.17 -13.61
CA TYR A 27 8.69 10.78 -13.96
C TYR A 27 9.63 9.77 -13.29
N GLY A 28 9.18 8.52 -13.12
CA GLY A 28 9.99 7.39 -12.67
C GLY A 28 9.99 7.11 -11.16
N HIS A 29 9.18 7.81 -10.38
CA HIS A 29 9.04 7.60 -8.94
C HIS A 29 7.63 7.91 -8.45
N ILE A 30 7.22 7.31 -7.34
CA ILE A 30 5.92 7.57 -6.70
C ILE A 30 6.04 8.64 -5.58
N ARG A 31 4.90 9.19 -5.13
CA ARG A 31 4.86 10.29 -4.13
C ARG A 31 5.73 10.02 -2.89
N ILE A 32 5.73 8.79 -2.36
CA ILE A 32 6.49 8.42 -1.15
C ILE A 32 8.01 8.42 -1.36
N GLU A 33 8.47 8.31 -2.61
CA GLU A 33 9.89 8.36 -2.99
C GLU A 33 10.33 9.79 -3.38
N CYS A 34 9.38 10.72 -3.52
CA CYS A 34 9.66 12.08 -3.97
C CYS A 34 10.41 12.88 -2.89
N ALA A 35 11.61 13.35 -3.21
CA ALA A 35 12.41 14.17 -2.31
C ALA A 35 11.67 15.45 -1.85
N THR A 36 10.86 16.06 -2.72
CA THR A 36 10.05 17.24 -2.38
C THR A 36 8.99 16.91 -1.33
N TYR A 37 8.30 15.78 -1.49
CA TYR A 37 7.31 15.28 -0.55
C TYR A 37 7.95 14.97 0.82
N LEU A 38 9.09 14.25 0.82
CA LEU A 38 9.82 13.88 2.05
C LEU A 38 10.32 15.11 2.82
N LYS A 39 10.76 16.16 2.12
CA LYS A 39 11.17 17.43 2.76
C LYS A 39 10.00 18.18 3.40
N LYS A 40 8.77 18.01 2.88
CA LYS A 40 7.56 18.62 3.43
C LYS A 40 7.09 17.86 4.69
N GLN A 41 7.10 16.54 4.66
CA GLN A 41 6.71 15.69 5.81
C GLN A 41 7.58 15.92 7.05
N LYS A 42 8.90 16.16 6.87
CA LYS A 42 9.81 16.42 7.98
C LYS A 42 9.50 17.70 8.77
N LYS A 43 8.70 18.62 8.21
CA LYS A 43 8.35 19.90 8.85
C LYS A 43 7.03 19.84 9.61
N ASP A 44 6.21 18.82 9.33
CA ASP A 44 4.84 18.69 9.88
C ASP A 44 4.79 17.84 11.16
N LEU A 45 5.93 17.23 11.55
CA LEU A 45 6.05 16.38 12.75
C LEU A 45 6.69 17.12 13.94
N THR A 46 7.00 18.41 13.82
CA THR A 46 7.49 19.20 14.96
C THR A 46 6.31 19.66 15.81
N VAL A 47 5.83 18.78 16.69
CA VAL A 47 4.96 19.17 17.81
C VAL A 47 5.85 19.82 18.86
N SER A 48 5.85 21.15 18.93
CA SER A 48 6.51 21.89 20.00
C SER A 48 5.63 21.81 21.25
N TRP A 49 5.93 20.89 22.16
CA TRP A 49 5.36 20.89 23.51
C TRP A 49 6.08 21.99 24.30
N SER A 50 5.43 23.13 24.51
CA SER A 50 5.89 24.11 25.50
C SER A 50 5.40 23.64 26.86
N ASP A 51 6.31 23.03 27.61
CA ASP A 51 6.09 22.60 28.99
C ASP A 51 6.42 23.78 29.92
N GLU A 52 5.37 24.45 30.43
CA GLU A 52 5.47 25.36 31.57
C GLU A 52 4.92 24.62 32.79
N ASP A 53 5.85 23.99 33.50
CA ASP A 53 5.67 23.32 34.79
C ASP A 53 5.42 24.36 35.89
N ASP A 54 4.27 24.28 36.57
CA ASP A 54 4.19 24.09 38.03
C ASP A 54 2.74 24.33 38.50
N SER A 55 2.03 23.24 38.80
CA SER A 55 0.85 23.29 39.66
C SER A 55 0.68 21.95 40.37
N GLU A 56 1.41 21.81 41.47
CA GLU A 56 1.23 20.84 42.56
C GLU A 56 -0.28 20.63 42.85
N GLY A 57 -0.80 19.43 42.59
CA GLY A 57 -2.23 19.14 42.72
C GLY A 57 -2.53 17.65 42.78
N GLU A 58 -2.34 17.09 43.98
CA GLU A 58 -2.69 15.72 44.39
C GLU A 58 -4.16 15.38 44.07
N VAL A 59 -4.44 14.54 43.06
CA VAL A 59 -5.66 13.72 43.01
C VAL A 59 -5.40 12.37 42.34
N GLU A 60 -5.30 11.35 43.19
CA GLU A 60 -5.98 10.07 43.08
C GLU A 60 -5.95 9.38 41.70
N SER A 61 -4.93 8.53 41.57
CA SER A 61 -4.90 7.28 40.80
C SER A 61 -6.28 6.68 40.48
N GLU A 62 -6.54 6.42 39.18
CA GLU A 62 -7.20 5.22 38.59
C GLU A 62 -7.95 5.45 37.25
N ALA A 63 -7.80 6.60 36.58
CA ALA A 63 -8.72 6.93 35.48
C ALA A 63 -8.34 6.58 34.02
N ALA A 64 -7.20 5.93 33.69
CA ALA A 64 -6.89 5.72 32.27
C ALA A 64 -6.06 4.46 31.94
N LYS A 65 -6.68 3.28 32.01
CA LYS A 65 -6.13 2.02 31.47
C LYS A 65 -7.03 1.37 30.42
N ASN A 66 -7.57 2.15 29.49
CA ASN A 66 -8.33 1.62 28.35
C ASN A 66 -7.84 2.18 27.02
N ILE A 67 -6.61 1.79 26.63
CA ILE A 67 -6.17 1.89 25.24
C ILE A 67 -6.78 0.72 24.48
N THR A 68 -7.96 0.91 23.89
CA THR A 68 -8.56 -0.08 23.00
C THR A 68 -8.12 0.20 21.57
N ALA A 69 -7.23 -0.65 21.04
CA ALA A 69 -6.77 -0.56 19.65
C ALA A 69 -7.83 -1.12 18.68
N LEU A 70 -8.21 -0.33 17.68
CA LEU A 70 -9.13 -0.76 16.61
C LEU A 70 -8.32 -1.44 15.49
N THR A 71 -8.47 -2.75 15.33
CA THR A 71 -7.87 -3.49 14.22
C THR A 71 -8.93 -3.77 13.16
N GLY A 72 -8.79 -3.16 11.98
CA GLY A 72 -9.67 -3.44 10.84
C GLY A 72 -9.20 -4.69 10.09
N ARG A 73 -10.06 -5.72 10.01
CA ARG A 73 -9.84 -6.84 9.10
C ARG A 73 -10.43 -6.48 7.73
N TYR A 74 -9.58 -6.28 6.73
CA TYR A 74 -10.01 -6.22 5.35
C TYR A 74 -10.50 -7.61 4.94
N MET A 75 -11.82 -7.81 4.94
CA MET A 75 -12.42 -8.93 4.25
C MET A 75 -12.56 -8.49 2.80
N SER A 76 -11.54 -8.78 1.99
CA SER A 76 -11.79 -8.98 0.56
C SER A 76 -12.85 -10.07 0.47
N ASP A 77 -13.92 -9.88 -0.29
CA ASP A 77 -14.86 -10.96 -0.57
C ASP A 77 -14.08 -12.08 -1.25
N THR A 78 -13.71 -13.11 -0.47
CA THR A 78 -12.73 -14.12 -0.88
C THR A 78 -13.40 -15.28 -1.58
N ASP A 79 -14.05 -15.04 -2.71
CA ASP A 79 -14.26 -16.13 -3.69
C ASP A 79 -12.94 -16.41 -4.46
N SER A 80 -12.03 -15.42 -4.51
CA SER A 80 -10.71 -15.57 -5.13
C SER A 80 -9.81 -16.57 -4.40
N CYS A 81 -9.86 -16.61 -3.07
CA CYS A 81 -8.94 -17.43 -2.28
C CYS A 81 -9.24 -18.93 -2.40
N ASP A 82 -10.47 -19.31 -2.74
CA ASP A 82 -10.86 -20.71 -2.86
C ASP A 82 -10.57 -21.28 -4.26
N GLU A 83 -10.73 -20.47 -5.31
CA GLU A 83 -10.32 -20.86 -6.66
C GLU A 83 -8.79 -20.98 -6.78
N GLU A 84 -8.02 -20.07 -6.19
CA GLU A 84 -6.56 -20.17 -6.15
C GLU A 84 -6.09 -21.44 -5.43
N LYS A 85 -6.70 -21.79 -4.28
CA LYS A 85 -6.39 -23.04 -3.57
C LYS A 85 -6.70 -24.27 -4.41
N LYS A 86 -7.81 -24.27 -5.17
CA LYS A 86 -8.21 -25.38 -6.04
C LYS A 86 -7.22 -25.59 -7.18
N ILE A 87 -6.78 -24.50 -7.83
CA ILE A 87 -5.76 -24.53 -8.87
C ILE A 87 -4.44 -25.09 -8.30
N ILE A 88 -4.03 -24.61 -7.13
CA ILE A 88 -2.80 -25.09 -6.48
C ILE A 88 -2.89 -26.58 -6.15
N ALA A 89 -4.01 -27.05 -5.58
CA ALA A 89 -4.20 -28.46 -5.24
C ALA A 89 -4.16 -29.36 -6.48
N GLN A 90 -4.79 -28.93 -7.59
CA GLN A 90 -4.77 -29.68 -8.85
C GLN A 90 -3.35 -29.79 -9.42
N LEU A 91 -2.62 -28.67 -9.48
CA LEU A 91 -1.23 -28.66 -9.95
C LEU A 91 -0.31 -29.53 -9.08
N GLN A 92 -0.54 -29.57 -7.78
CA GLN A 92 0.21 -30.43 -6.86
C GLN A 92 -0.04 -31.92 -7.09
N ALA A 93 -1.28 -32.31 -7.36
CA ALA A 93 -1.63 -33.68 -7.69
C ALA A 93 -0.98 -34.13 -9.00
N GLU A 94 -1.13 -33.35 -10.08
CA GLU A 94 -0.50 -33.64 -11.37
C GLU A 94 1.03 -33.73 -11.25
N ARG A 95 1.65 -32.86 -10.46
CA ARG A 95 3.10 -32.92 -10.19
C ARG A 95 3.48 -34.25 -9.54
N TYR A 96 2.69 -34.74 -8.58
CA TYR A 96 2.98 -35.98 -7.88
C TYR A 96 2.85 -37.20 -8.80
N ASP A 97 1.79 -37.24 -9.61
CA ASP A 97 1.58 -38.32 -10.58
C ASP A 97 2.70 -38.38 -11.62
N ASN A 98 3.10 -37.22 -12.15
CA ASN A 98 4.23 -37.12 -13.06
C ASN A 98 5.55 -37.57 -12.41
N LEU A 99 5.78 -37.20 -11.15
CA LEU A 99 6.98 -37.61 -10.42
C LEU A 99 7.01 -39.14 -10.20
N SER A 100 5.86 -39.75 -9.88
CA SER A 100 5.73 -41.20 -9.78
C SER A 100 6.07 -41.87 -11.11
N LYS A 101 5.52 -41.36 -12.21
CA LYS A 101 5.78 -41.92 -13.54
C LYS A 101 7.25 -41.83 -13.94
N ILE A 102 7.91 -40.72 -13.63
CA ILE A 102 9.35 -40.55 -13.86
C ILE A 102 10.14 -41.58 -13.03
N SER A 103 9.75 -41.80 -11.77
CA SER A 103 10.43 -42.78 -10.92
C SER A 103 10.28 -44.21 -11.45
N GLU A 104 9.13 -44.57 -12.01
CA GLU A 104 8.90 -45.87 -12.66
C GLU A 104 9.82 -46.05 -13.86
N LEU A 105 9.87 -45.05 -14.75
CA LEU A 105 10.70 -45.09 -15.98
C LEU A 105 12.21 -45.12 -15.69
N ASN A 106 12.65 -44.51 -14.58
CA ASN A 106 14.06 -44.52 -14.19
C ASN A 106 14.50 -45.86 -13.56
N ASN A 107 13.55 -46.71 -13.18
CA ASN A 107 13.81 -48.01 -12.57
C ASN A 107 13.66 -49.18 -13.57
N GLU A 108 13.31 -48.90 -14.83
CA GLU A 108 13.41 -49.81 -16.00
C GLU A 108 14.77 -49.67 -16.70
#